data_AF-A0A9D1SA83-F1
#
_entry.id   AF-A0A9D1SA83-F1
#
_cell.length_a   1.000
_cell.length_b   1.000
_cell.length_c   1.000
_cell.angle_alpha   90.00
_cell.angle_beta   90.00
_cell.angle_gamma   90.00
#
_symmetry.space_group_name_H-M   'P 1'
#
loop_
_entity.id
_entity.type
_entity.pdbx_description
1 polymer ?
#
loop_
_entity_poly.entity_id
_entity_poly.type
_entity_poly.pdbx_seq_one_letter_code
_entity_poly.pdbx_strand_id
1 'polypeptide(L)'
;MKKTKKKRSTIKKIIILILMIGFILVLYISFNRTLLEQNDFISDLSKTLNIGNSNNYKVIKQDTNDKYSGLGQKQVTNKDGYFTTFTTEDKNKKTYKEYKQNGNSSWSNKEYWGSTMAENGCGITVMSIILSGYGKEYTPEDLRKKYYPVMDYENFSTELSSTFGIKNSNFYYDSIHLSKDKIIEHLQTNRPIVVCVWNKPTDNRWTTASHYMVLLATDGDNMVYVSNPNGLENDSKSSGWYDIDEITPYLAKALYIEDYK
;
A
#
# COMPACT_ATOMS: atom_id res chain seq x y z
N MET A 1 11.88 -81.71 -10.60
CA MET A 1 11.19 -80.97 -9.51
C MET A 1 11.89 -79.71 -8.95
N LYS A 2 13.12 -79.31 -9.35
CA LYS A 2 13.81 -78.12 -8.77
C LYS A 2 13.48 -76.75 -9.41
N LYS A 3 13.08 -76.69 -10.69
CA LYS A 3 12.83 -75.40 -11.41
C LYS A 3 11.57 -74.65 -10.94
N THR A 4 10.51 -75.36 -10.56
CA THR A 4 9.21 -74.79 -10.14
C THR A 4 9.28 -74.11 -8.76
N LYS A 5 10.09 -74.63 -7.83
CA LYS A 5 10.29 -74.05 -6.50
C LYS A 5 11.03 -72.69 -6.56
N LYS A 6 12.01 -72.56 -7.46
CA LYS A 6 12.79 -71.32 -7.65
C LYS A 6 11.94 -70.16 -8.21
N LYS A 7 11.09 -70.44 -9.23
CA LYS A 7 10.15 -69.45 -9.80
C LYS A 7 9.13 -68.95 -8.77
N ARG A 8 8.60 -69.84 -7.92
CA ARG A 8 7.67 -69.48 -6.83
C ARG A 8 8.32 -68.63 -5.74
N SER A 9 9.62 -68.85 -5.46
CA SER A 9 10.40 -68.02 -4.53
C SER A 9 10.67 -66.61 -5.06
N THR A 10 10.95 -66.46 -6.36
CA THR A 10 11.16 -65.15 -6.98
C THR A 10 9.87 -64.32 -7.02
N ILE A 11 8.74 -64.95 -7.33
CA ILE A 11 7.42 -64.28 -7.33
C ILE A 11 7.06 -63.78 -5.92
N LYS A 12 7.31 -64.58 -4.86
CA LYS A 12 7.10 -64.15 -3.46
C LYS A 12 7.96 -62.93 -3.10
N LYS A 13 9.23 -62.88 -3.54
CA LYS A 13 10.11 -61.73 -3.31
C LYS A 13 9.62 -60.47 -4.03
N ILE A 14 9.10 -60.60 -5.25
CA ILE A 14 8.52 -59.49 -6.01
C ILE A 14 7.25 -58.94 -5.31
N ILE A 15 6.38 -59.83 -4.82
CA ILE A 15 5.18 -59.41 -4.07
C ILE A 15 5.56 -58.65 -2.78
N ILE A 16 6.56 -59.15 -2.03
CA ILE A 16 7.06 -58.47 -0.82
C ILE A 16 7.65 -57.08 -1.16
N LEU A 17 8.37 -56.97 -2.27
CA LEU A 17 8.93 -55.70 -2.73
C LEU A 17 7.83 -54.68 -3.08
N ILE A 18 6.78 -55.11 -3.77
CA ILE A 18 5.64 -54.24 -4.11
C ILE A 18 4.92 -53.77 -2.85
N LEU A 19 4.73 -54.65 -1.86
CA LEU A 19 4.12 -54.30 -0.58
C LEU A 19 4.98 -53.30 0.22
N MET A 20 6.31 -53.46 0.21
CA MET A 20 7.22 -52.48 0.83
C MET A 20 7.14 -51.11 0.16
N ILE A 21 7.13 -51.06 -1.18
CA ILE A 21 7.01 -49.79 -1.92
C ILE A 21 5.67 -49.11 -1.61
N GLY A 22 4.58 -49.88 -1.59
CA GLY A 22 3.26 -49.38 -1.21
C GLY A 22 3.24 -48.81 0.21
N PHE A 23 3.88 -49.49 1.16
CA PHE A 23 3.99 -49.02 2.54
C PHE A 23 4.81 -47.73 2.66
N ILE A 24 5.92 -47.61 1.94
CA ILE A 24 6.74 -46.39 1.89
C ILE A 24 5.94 -45.22 1.30
N LEU A 25 5.14 -45.46 0.25
CA LEU A 25 4.26 -44.45 -0.34
C LEU A 25 3.19 -43.97 0.64
N VAL A 26 2.56 -44.88 1.39
CA VAL A 26 1.59 -44.53 2.43
C VAL A 26 2.24 -43.69 3.53
N LEU A 27 3.44 -44.08 3.98
CA LEU A 27 4.19 -43.30 4.98
C LEU A 27 4.54 -41.90 4.45
N TYR A 28 5.01 -41.79 3.20
CA TYR A 28 5.33 -40.52 2.55
C TYR A 28 4.10 -39.60 2.45
N ILE A 29 2.95 -40.14 2.04
CA ILE A 29 1.69 -39.38 1.97
C ILE A 29 1.24 -38.94 3.37
N SER A 30 1.33 -39.82 4.37
CA SER A 30 0.95 -39.48 5.75
C SER A 30 1.84 -38.39 6.34
N PHE A 31 3.15 -38.48 6.11
CA PHE A 31 4.13 -37.50 6.58
C PHE A 31 3.93 -36.14 5.92
N ASN A 32 3.66 -36.10 4.61
CA ASN A 32 3.37 -34.86 3.90
C ASN A 32 2.04 -34.23 4.32
N ARG A 33 1.03 -35.02 4.69
CA ARG A 33 -0.21 -34.50 5.27
C ARG A 33 0.04 -33.83 6.62
N THR A 34 0.82 -34.47 7.50
CA THR A 34 1.18 -33.87 8.79
C THR A 34 1.98 -32.58 8.64
N LEU A 35 2.88 -32.49 7.65
CA LEU A 35 3.60 -31.26 7.32
C LEU A 35 2.66 -30.15 6.79
N LEU A 36 1.70 -30.50 5.93
CA LEU A 36 0.68 -29.55 5.44
C LEU A 36 -0.19 -29.03 6.60
N GLU A 37 -0.69 -29.92 7.45
CA GLU A 37 -1.49 -29.56 8.63
C GLU A 37 -0.69 -28.70 9.63
N GLN A 38 0.61 -28.96 9.80
CA GLN A 38 1.47 -28.16 10.66
C GLN A 38 1.71 -26.75 10.07
N ASN A 39 1.87 -26.63 8.75
CA ASN A 39 2.01 -25.35 8.07
C ASN A 39 0.71 -24.53 8.10
N ASP A 40 -0.45 -25.18 7.93
CA ASP A 40 -1.75 -24.55 8.08
C ASP A 40 -1.97 -24.08 9.52
N PHE A 41 -1.57 -24.89 10.51
CA PHE A 41 -1.61 -24.49 11.92
C PHE A 41 -0.68 -23.30 12.22
N ILE A 42 0.54 -23.25 11.68
CA ILE A 42 1.46 -22.11 11.85
C ILE A 42 0.90 -20.85 11.17
N SER A 43 0.31 -21.00 9.98
CA SER A 43 -0.37 -19.91 9.26
C SER A 43 -1.54 -19.36 10.06
N ASP A 44 -2.42 -20.23 10.54
CA ASP A 44 -3.56 -19.81 11.35
C ASP A 44 -3.13 -19.29 12.73
N LEU A 45 -2.09 -19.85 13.34
CA LEU A 45 -1.50 -19.33 14.57
C LEU A 45 -0.91 -17.93 14.35
N SER A 46 -0.22 -17.68 13.23
CA SER A 46 0.30 -16.35 12.88
C SER A 46 -0.80 -15.32 12.66
N LYS A 47 -1.91 -15.72 12.02
CA LYS A 47 -3.11 -14.89 11.86
C LYS A 47 -3.80 -14.63 13.19
N THR A 48 -3.89 -15.64 14.05
CA THR A 48 -4.57 -15.55 15.35
C THR A 48 -3.76 -14.76 16.38
N LEU A 49 -2.43 -14.84 16.32
CA LEU A 49 -1.52 -14.12 17.21
C LEU A 49 -1.14 -12.71 16.71
N ASN A 50 -1.59 -12.26 15.54
CA ASN A 50 -1.13 -11.01 14.91
C ASN A 50 0.41 -10.89 14.91
N ILE A 51 1.14 -12.00 14.84
CA ILE A 51 2.61 -12.01 14.71
C ILE A 51 2.93 -11.86 13.22
N GLY A 52 2.55 -10.70 12.71
CA GLY A 52 2.75 -10.24 11.35
C GLY A 52 2.78 -8.72 11.43
N ASN A 53 3.91 -8.17 11.84
CA ASN A 53 4.15 -6.74 11.98
C ASN A 53 3.09 -6.01 12.83
N SER A 54 3.08 -6.23 14.14
CA SER A 54 2.52 -5.22 15.04
C SER A 54 3.38 -3.96 14.89
N ASN A 55 2.98 -3.03 14.04
CA ASN A 55 3.56 -1.68 14.03
C ASN A 55 3.41 -1.14 15.44
N ASN A 56 4.51 -1.08 16.20
CA ASN A 56 4.56 -0.60 17.58
C ASN A 56 4.23 0.91 17.71
N TYR A 57 3.72 1.52 16.65
CA TYR A 57 3.38 2.93 16.60
C TYR A 57 1.95 3.13 17.09
N LYS A 58 1.79 4.09 18.00
CA LYS A 58 0.47 4.56 18.40
C LYS A 58 -0.19 5.32 17.24
N VAL A 59 -1.51 5.28 17.22
CA VAL A 59 -2.32 6.19 16.41
C VAL A 59 -2.14 7.60 16.97
N ILE A 60 -1.56 8.51 16.18
CA ILE A 60 -1.33 9.92 16.58
C ILE A 60 -1.97 10.92 15.63
N LYS A 61 -2.66 10.46 14.58
CA LYS A 61 -3.37 11.37 13.67
C LYS A 61 -4.34 12.23 14.46
N GLN A 62 -4.53 13.45 13.98
CA GLN A 62 -5.66 14.27 14.39
C GLN A 62 -6.65 14.33 13.21
N ASP A 63 -7.91 14.00 13.47
CA ASP A 63 -8.96 14.05 12.43
C ASP A 63 -9.36 15.49 12.11
N THR A 64 -9.18 16.40 13.07
CA THR A 64 -9.47 17.83 12.97
C THR A 64 -8.24 18.66 13.29
N ASN A 65 -8.20 19.91 12.81
CA ASN A 65 -7.20 20.90 13.17
C ASN A 65 -7.87 22.28 13.24
N ASP A 66 -7.95 22.85 14.44
CA ASP A 66 -8.66 24.11 14.70
C ASP A 66 -8.00 25.33 14.05
N LYS A 67 -6.73 25.22 13.64
CA LYS A 67 -6.01 26.26 12.91
C LYS A 67 -6.23 26.21 11.40
N TYR A 68 -6.76 25.10 10.90
CA TYR A 68 -7.02 24.97 9.46
C TYR A 68 -8.35 25.64 9.10
N SER A 69 -8.30 26.55 8.12
CA SER A 69 -9.47 27.36 7.73
C SER A 69 -10.44 26.64 6.79
N GLY A 70 -9.99 25.55 6.15
CA GLY A 70 -10.81 24.77 5.21
C GLY A 70 -11.76 23.79 5.90
N LEU A 71 -12.61 23.13 5.10
CA LEU A 71 -13.59 22.17 5.60
C LEU A 71 -12.94 20.91 6.21
N GLY A 72 -11.75 20.54 5.73
CA GLY A 72 -10.96 19.44 6.29
C GLY A 72 -11.51 18.05 5.94
N GLN A 73 -11.24 17.08 6.82
CA GLN A 73 -11.65 15.69 6.63
C GLN A 73 -13.14 15.51 6.94
N LYS A 74 -13.81 14.70 6.13
CA LYS A 74 -15.17 14.23 6.38
C LYS A 74 -15.26 12.72 6.17
N GLN A 75 -15.87 12.03 7.14
CA GLN A 75 -16.18 10.60 7.03
C GLN A 75 -17.29 10.35 6.01
N VAL A 76 -17.16 9.27 5.25
CA VAL A 76 -18.14 8.81 4.26
C VAL A 76 -18.34 7.30 4.37
N THR A 77 -19.56 6.84 4.11
CA THR A 77 -19.92 5.42 4.19
C THR A 77 -20.32 4.88 2.82
N ASN A 78 -20.34 3.54 2.68
CA ASN A 78 -20.79 2.83 1.48
C ASN A 78 -20.02 3.23 0.21
N LYS A 79 -18.71 3.43 0.34
CA LYS A 79 -17.80 3.74 -0.77
C LYS A 79 -16.82 2.61 -0.97
N ASP A 80 -16.46 2.36 -2.23
CA ASP A 80 -15.44 1.36 -2.57
C ASP A 80 -14.06 1.96 -2.39
N GLY A 81 -13.33 1.45 -1.39
CA GLY A 81 -11.92 1.77 -1.16
C GLY A 81 -11.58 3.17 -0.66
N TYR A 82 -12.51 3.91 -0.06
CA TYR A 82 -12.22 5.08 0.76
C TYR A 82 -13.32 5.27 1.80
N PHE A 83 -12.97 5.81 2.96
CA PHE A 83 -13.92 6.11 4.05
C PHE A 83 -13.84 7.58 4.50
N THR A 84 -12.93 8.36 3.93
CA THR A 84 -12.84 9.80 4.12
C THR A 84 -12.71 10.55 2.80
N THR A 85 -13.19 11.79 2.82
CA THR A 85 -12.83 12.82 1.85
C THR A 85 -12.14 13.95 2.57
N PHE A 86 -11.23 14.66 1.90
CA PHE A 86 -10.64 15.88 2.43
C PHE A 86 -10.96 17.06 1.51
N THR A 87 -11.55 18.11 2.06
CA THR A 87 -11.89 19.32 1.31
C THR A 87 -11.04 20.49 1.76
N THR A 88 -10.35 21.12 0.81
CA THR A 88 -9.45 22.23 1.10
C THR A 88 -10.17 23.56 1.31
N GLU A 89 -9.40 24.62 1.58
CA GLU A 89 -9.88 25.99 1.73
C GLU A 89 -10.62 26.51 0.50
N ASP A 90 -11.47 27.53 0.66
CA ASP A 90 -12.35 28.03 -0.40
C ASP A 90 -11.60 28.53 -1.65
N LYS A 91 -10.43 29.17 -1.47
CA LYS A 91 -9.60 29.62 -2.59
C LYS A 91 -8.98 28.41 -3.28
N ASN A 92 -9.36 28.15 -4.53
CA ASN A 92 -8.97 26.95 -5.29
C ASN A 92 -9.43 25.64 -4.62
N LYS A 93 -10.60 25.67 -3.97
CA LYS A 93 -11.19 24.53 -3.27
C LYS A 93 -11.20 23.25 -4.12
N LYS A 94 -10.70 22.18 -3.52
CA LYS A 94 -10.73 20.82 -4.07
C LYS A 94 -11.23 19.86 -3.01
N THR A 95 -11.93 18.81 -3.44
CA THR A 95 -12.34 17.70 -2.58
C THR A 95 -11.70 16.42 -3.08
N TYR A 96 -10.83 15.85 -2.26
CA TYR A 96 -10.09 14.63 -2.56
C TYR A 96 -10.83 13.43 -1.97
N LYS A 97 -11.02 12.38 -2.78
CA LYS A 97 -11.41 11.05 -2.29
C LYS A 97 -10.14 10.36 -1.82
N GLU A 98 -10.08 10.00 -0.54
CA GLU A 98 -8.88 9.42 0.07
C GLU A 98 -8.80 7.91 -0.18
N TYR A 99 -8.60 7.54 -1.44
CA TYR A 99 -8.52 6.15 -1.86
C TYR A 99 -7.44 5.35 -1.10
N LYS A 100 -7.75 4.08 -0.85
CA LYS A 100 -6.92 3.12 -0.15
C LYS A 100 -6.48 2.03 -1.11
N GLN A 101 -5.21 1.67 -1.04
CA GLN A 101 -4.66 0.57 -1.83
C GLN A 101 -5.04 -0.80 -1.22
N ASN A 102 -5.27 -0.81 0.09
CA ASN A 102 -5.50 -1.98 0.93
C ASN A 102 -6.93 -2.01 1.50
N GLY A 103 -7.19 -2.94 2.43
CA GLY A 103 -8.50 -3.11 3.07
C GLY A 103 -9.51 -3.81 2.17
N ASN A 104 -10.77 -3.40 2.28
CA ASN A 104 -11.92 -4.07 1.62
C ASN A 104 -12.23 -3.52 0.22
N SER A 105 -11.33 -2.76 -0.41
CA SER A 105 -11.56 -2.23 -1.75
C SER A 105 -11.62 -3.35 -2.80
N SER A 106 -12.40 -3.15 -3.86
CA SER A 106 -12.56 -4.14 -4.94
C SER A 106 -11.27 -4.44 -5.73
N TRP A 107 -10.20 -3.68 -5.48
CA TRP A 107 -8.88 -3.87 -6.10
C TRP A 107 -7.82 -4.42 -5.16
N SER A 108 -8.00 -4.41 -3.83
CA SER A 108 -6.90 -4.66 -2.87
C SER A 108 -6.14 -5.96 -3.12
N ASN A 109 -6.85 -7.05 -3.43
CA ASN A 109 -6.27 -8.37 -3.66
C ASN A 109 -5.90 -8.65 -5.13
N LYS A 110 -6.07 -7.68 -6.04
CA LYS A 110 -5.76 -7.89 -7.45
C LYS A 110 -4.28 -7.73 -7.72
N GLU A 111 -3.79 -8.52 -8.68
CA GLU A 111 -2.39 -8.51 -9.07
C GLU A 111 -1.96 -7.13 -9.60
N TYR A 112 -0.81 -6.67 -9.10
CA TYR A 112 -0.10 -5.48 -9.56
C TYR A 112 1.38 -5.56 -9.12
N TRP A 113 2.29 -5.35 -10.07
CA TRP A 113 3.74 -5.33 -9.85
C TRP A 113 4.28 -6.57 -9.11
N GLY A 114 3.86 -7.76 -9.53
CA GLY A 114 4.35 -9.04 -8.97
C GLY A 114 3.81 -9.41 -7.59
N SER A 115 2.90 -8.61 -7.02
CA SER A 115 2.12 -8.97 -5.83
C SER A 115 0.70 -8.38 -5.95
N THR A 116 0.07 -7.97 -4.85
CA THR A 116 -1.26 -7.38 -4.81
C THR A 116 -1.22 -5.85 -4.81
N MET A 117 -2.35 -5.20 -5.15
CA MET A 117 -2.54 -3.76 -4.95
C MET A 117 -2.35 -3.33 -3.49
N ALA A 118 -2.78 -4.16 -2.54
CA ALA A 118 -2.62 -3.88 -1.12
C ALA A 118 -1.13 -3.68 -0.75
N GLU A 119 -0.24 -4.45 -1.37
CA GLU A 119 1.21 -4.36 -1.14
C GLU A 119 1.87 -3.28 -2.01
N ASN A 120 1.59 -3.27 -3.32
CA ASN A 120 2.40 -2.54 -4.31
C ASN A 120 1.68 -1.36 -4.99
N GLY A 121 0.41 -1.11 -4.67
CA GLY A 121 -0.46 -0.16 -5.34
C GLY A 121 -0.36 1.31 -4.88
N CYS A 122 0.59 1.66 -4.02
CA CYS A 122 0.65 3.00 -3.39
C CYS A 122 0.71 4.15 -4.41
N GLY A 123 1.56 4.05 -5.43
CA GLY A 123 1.76 5.11 -6.41
C GLY A 123 0.51 5.40 -7.25
N ILE A 124 -0.09 4.38 -7.87
CA ILE A 124 -1.32 4.58 -8.65
C ILE A 124 -2.52 4.96 -7.76
N THR A 125 -2.56 4.53 -6.50
CA THR A 125 -3.60 4.98 -5.56
C THR A 125 -3.45 6.46 -5.24
N VAL A 126 -2.22 6.95 -5.01
CA VAL A 126 -1.92 8.39 -4.86
C VAL A 126 -2.33 9.18 -6.10
N MET A 127 -2.06 8.64 -7.30
CA MET A 127 -2.50 9.28 -8.54
C MET A 127 -4.05 9.41 -8.57
N SER A 128 -4.80 8.38 -8.20
CA SER A 128 -6.27 8.45 -8.08
C SER A 128 -6.73 9.51 -7.08
N ILE A 129 -6.06 9.64 -5.93
CA ILE A 129 -6.36 10.69 -4.95
C ILE A 129 -6.21 12.08 -5.61
N ILE A 130 -5.06 12.36 -6.22
CA ILE A 130 -4.81 13.64 -6.92
C ILE A 130 -5.88 13.88 -7.98
N LEU A 131 -6.11 12.92 -8.87
CA LEU A 131 -7.09 13.03 -9.96
C LEU A 131 -8.49 13.40 -9.45
N SER A 132 -8.94 12.81 -8.33
CA SER A 132 -10.24 13.11 -7.75
C SER A 132 -10.41 14.58 -7.33
N GLY A 133 -9.36 15.19 -6.76
CA GLY A 133 -9.37 16.61 -6.40
C GLY A 133 -9.40 17.56 -7.60
N TYR A 134 -8.99 17.08 -8.78
CA TYR A 134 -9.00 17.79 -10.05
C TYR A 134 -10.21 17.39 -10.93
N GLY A 135 -11.24 16.80 -10.33
CA GLY A 135 -12.49 16.45 -11.01
C GLY A 135 -12.36 15.32 -12.03
N LYS A 136 -11.30 14.51 -11.94
CA LYS A 136 -11.04 13.37 -12.82
C LYS A 136 -11.37 12.08 -12.08
N GLU A 137 -12.35 11.34 -12.59
CA GLU A 137 -12.91 10.16 -11.95
C GLU A 137 -12.15 8.89 -12.35
N TYR A 138 -10.96 8.69 -11.76
CA TYR A 138 -10.17 7.47 -11.92
C TYR A 138 -9.96 6.79 -10.56
N THR A 139 -10.52 5.60 -10.40
CA THR A 139 -10.28 4.75 -9.22
C THR A 139 -8.91 4.05 -9.33
N PRO A 140 -8.36 3.54 -8.22
CA PRO A 140 -7.15 2.74 -8.27
C PRO A 140 -7.29 1.51 -9.18
N GLU A 141 -8.49 0.94 -9.33
CA GLU A 141 -8.73 -0.16 -10.28
C GLU A 141 -8.61 0.28 -11.75
N ASP A 142 -9.09 1.48 -12.08
CA ASP A 142 -8.98 2.02 -13.45
C ASP A 142 -7.51 2.21 -13.82
N LEU A 143 -6.72 2.77 -12.90
CA LEU A 143 -5.28 2.96 -13.11
C LEU A 143 -4.51 1.63 -13.09
N ARG A 144 -4.88 0.67 -12.22
CA ARG A 144 -4.28 -0.67 -12.22
C ARG A 144 -4.48 -1.36 -13.57
N LYS A 145 -5.69 -1.30 -14.14
CA LYS A 145 -5.99 -1.84 -15.48
C LYS A 145 -5.19 -1.13 -16.57
N LYS A 146 -5.11 0.21 -16.49
CA LYS A 146 -4.40 1.03 -17.47
C LYS A 146 -2.90 0.74 -17.54
N TYR A 147 -2.26 0.51 -16.39
CA TYR A 147 -0.81 0.33 -16.30
C TYR A 147 -0.40 -1.12 -16.02
N TYR A 148 -1.29 -2.10 -16.15
CA TYR A 148 -0.94 -3.49 -15.89
C TYR A 148 0.21 -3.97 -16.81
N PRO A 149 1.25 -4.67 -16.29
CA PRO A 149 1.38 -5.20 -14.93
C PRO A 149 1.90 -4.20 -13.88
N VAL A 150 2.59 -3.13 -14.30
CA VAL A 150 3.07 -2.04 -13.43
C VAL A 150 3.28 -0.76 -14.24
N MET A 151 2.97 0.39 -13.65
CA MET A 151 3.34 1.69 -14.18
C MET A 151 4.86 1.90 -14.15
N ASP A 152 5.42 2.42 -15.23
CA ASP A 152 6.77 3.00 -15.18
C ASP A 152 6.73 4.31 -14.38
N TYR A 153 7.21 4.25 -13.13
CA TYR A 153 7.14 5.37 -12.19
C TYR A 153 8.08 6.53 -12.54
N GLU A 154 9.05 6.35 -13.45
CA GLU A 154 9.81 7.48 -14.01
C GLU A 154 8.88 8.40 -14.81
N ASN A 155 7.80 7.85 -15.37
CA ASN A 155 6.79 8.61 -16.11
C ASN A 155 5.68 9.17 -15.21
N PHE A 156 5.71 9.01 -13.89
CA PHE A 156 4.63 9.47 -13.00
C PHE A 156 4.31 10.96 -13.18
N SER A 157 5.34 11.80 -13.20
CA SER A 157 5.23 13.24 -13.45
C SER A 157 4.63 13.55 -14.82
N THR A 158 5.18 12.90 -15.86
CA THR A 158 4.77 13.10 -17.26
C THR A 158 3.35 12.61 -17.49
N GLU A 159 2.92 11.55 -16.82
CA GLU A 159 1.58 11.00 -16.93
C GLU A 159 0.55 11.94 -16.30
N LEU A 160 0.84 12.50 -15.13
CA LEU A 160 0.00 13.56 -14.54
C LEU A 160 -0.15 14.75 -15.49
N SER A 161 0.94 15.23 -16.07
CA SER A 161 0.92 16.44 -16.89
C SER A 161 0.37 16.20 -18.31
N SER A 162 0.87 15.20 -19.02
CA SER A 162 0.60 14.99 -20.45
C SER A 162 -0.69 14.21 -20.69
N THR A 163 -0.98 13.23 -19.84
CA THR A 163 -2.17 12.39 -20.00
C THR A 163 -3.36 12.95 -19.23
N PHE A 164 -3.12 13.44 -18.01
CA PHE A 164 -4.19 13.95 -17.16
C PHE A 164 -4.27 15.48 -17.13
N GLY A 165 -3.33 16.21 -17.72
CA GLY A 165 -3.40 17.67 -17.81
C GLY A 165 -3.15 18.39 -16.49
N ILE A 166 -2.49 17.76 -15.52
CA ILE A 166 -2.18 18.34 -14.20
C ILE A 166 -0.70 18.74 -14.17
N LYS A 167 -0.45 20.05 -14.30
CA LYS A 167 0.90 20.61 -14.27
C LYS A 167 1.59 20.34 -12.93
N ASN A 168 2.87 19.98 -12.98
CA ASN A 168 3.67 19.68 -11.79
C ASN A 168 5.17 19.93 -12.04
N SER A 169 5.95 19.94 -10.95
CA SER A 169 7.38 20.27 -10.96
C SER A 169 8.32 19.15 -11.39
N ASN A 170 7.81 17.95 -11.69
CA ASN A 170 8.57 16.69 -11.58
C ASN A 170 9.06 16.43 -10.13
N PHE A 171 9.73 15.31 -9.90
CA PHE A 171 10.29 14.97 -8.59
C PHE A 171 11.59 15.72 -8.29
N TYR A 172 11.60 16.40 -7.14
CA TYR A 172 12.82 16.86 -6.50
C TYR A 172 13.37 15.83 -5.53
N TYR A 173 14.68 15.85 -5.38
CA TYR A 173 15.47 14.95 -4.53
C TYR A 173 16.42 15.71 -3.60
N ASP A 174 16.51 17.03 -3.74
CA ASP A 174 17.43 17.87 -2.96
C ASP A 174 16.82 18.31 -1.63
N SER A 175 17.67 18.61 -0.65
CA SER A 175 17.26 18.95 0.71
C SER A 175 16.44 20.23 0.81
N ILE A 176 16.54 21.16 -0.14
CA ILE A 176 15.77 22.41 -0.12
C ILE A 176 14.30 22.08 -0.40
N HIS A 177 14.03 21.34 -1.47
CA HIS A 177 12.68 20.92 -1.82
C HIS A 177 12.13 19.78 -0.96
N LEU A 178 12.92 19.17 -0.09
CA LEU A 178 12.43 18.21 0.90
C LEU A 178 12.33 18.82 2.31
N SER A 179 12.63 20.11 2.46
CA SER A 179 12.56 20.82 3.74
C SER A 179 11.11 21.09 4.17
N LYS A 180 10.92 21.14 5.49
CA LYS A 180 9.68 21.57 6.14
C LYS A 180 9.17 22.89 5.58
N ASP A 181 10.03 23.90 5.51
CA ASP A 181 9.67 25.24 5.05
C ASP A 181 9.14 25.21 3.61
N LYS A 182 9.81 24.48 2.70
CA LYS A 182 9.39 24.44 1.30
C LYS A 182 8.07 23.71 1.09
N ILE A 183 7.83 22.66 1.88
CA ILE A 183 6.58 21.91 1.88
C ILE A 183 5.43 22.79 2.36
N ILE A 184 5.61 23.46 3.50
CA ILE A 184 4.59 24.36 4.07
C ILE A 184 4.31 25.53 3.11
N GLU A 185 5.36 26.20 2.60
CA GLU A 185 5.26 27.30 1.63
C GLU A 185 4.39 26.89 0.43
N HIS A 186 4.60 25.69 -0.10
CA HIS A 186 3.81 25.22 -1.22
C HIS A 186 2.38 24.85 -0.83
N LEU A 187 2.17 24.13 0.28
CA LEU A 187 0.83 23.73 0.71
C LEU A 187 -0.06 24.93 1.05
N GLN A 188 0.51 26.05 1.53
CA GLN A 188 -0.20 27.32 1.73
C GLN A 188 -0.80 27.90 0.44
N THR A 189 -0.33 27.46 -0.73
CA THR A 189 -0.94 27.84 -2.01
C THR A 189 -2.18 27.02 -2.36
N ASN A 190 -2.60 26.12 -1.47
CA ASN A 190 -3.70 25.18 -1.64
C ASN A 190 -3.51 24.25 -2.85
N ARG A 191 -2.28 23.75 -3.02
CA ARG A 191 -1.92 22.74 -4.01
C ARG A 191 -1.22 21.57 -3.33
N PRO A 192 -1.56 20.33 -3.70
CA PRO A 192 -1.04 19.15 -3.02
C PRO A 192 0.39 18.81 -3.45
N ILE A 193 1.05 17.99 -2.63
CA ILE A 193 2.39 17.47 -2.91
C ILE A 193 2.32 15.94 -2.87
N VAL A 194 2.81 15.29 -3.92
CA VAL A 194 3.04 13.85 -3.92
C VAL A 194 4.41 13.61 -3.30
N VAL A 195 4.47 12.79 -2.26
CA VAL A 195 5.72 12.45 -1.58
C VAL A 195 5.99 10.96 -1.66
N CYS A 196 7.26 10.59 -1.73
CA CYS A 196 7.70 9.23 -1.48
C CYS A 196 8.57 9.23 -0.23
N VAL A 197 8.29 8.32 0.70
CA VAL A 197 9.06 8.13 1.93
C VAL A 197 9.83 6.81 1.90
N TRP A 198 10.95 6.74 2.60
CA TRP A 198 11.75 5.53 2.83
C TRP A 198 11.70 5.09 4.28
N ASN A 199 12.06 3.83 4.54
CA ASN A 199 12.32 3.32 5.89
C ASN A 199 13.73 3.69 6.41
N LYS A 200 14.20 4.91 6.10
CA LYS A 200 15.52 5.46 6.46
C LYS A 200 15.37 6.95 6.76
N PRO A 201 16.17 7.55 7.66
CA PRO A 201 17.40 7.01 8.27
C PRO A 201 17.17 5.97 9.37
N THR A 202 15.96 5.89 9.92
CA THR A 202 15.53 4.89 10.90
C THR A 202 14.19 4.29 10.49
N ASP A 203 13.78 3.25 11.20
CA ASP A 203 12.42 2.73 11.08
C ASP A 203 11.38 3.84 11.30
N ASN A 204 10.26 3.77 10.59
CA ASN A 204 9.15 4.69 10.75
C ASN A 204 7.78 4.03 10.58
N ARG A 205 6.73 4.80 10.88
CA ARG A 205 5.34 4.34 10.83
C ARG A 205 4.82 4.08 9.42
N TRP A 206 5.38 4.72 8.39
CA TRP A 206 4.77 4.80 7.07
C TRP A 206 5.05 3.57 6.23
N THR A 207 6.28 3.08 6.25
CA THR A 207 6.74 2.00 5.39
C THR A 207 7.92 1.24 5.98
N THR A 208 8.08 -0.02 5.59
CA THR A 208 9.28 -0.81 5.83
C THR A 208 10.23 -0.82 4.62
N ALA A 209 9.84 -0.16 3.52
CA ALA A 209 10.61 -0.07 2.29
C ALA A 209 10.52 1.36 1.71
N SER A 210 9.76 1.53 0.63
CA SER A 210 9.38 2.84 0.07
C SER A 210 7.85 2.95 0.00
N HIS A 211 7.31 4.16 -0.01
CA HIS A 211 5.86 4.36 -0.05
C HIS A 211 5.47 5.74 -0.55
N TYR A 212 4.48 5.80 -1.44
CA TYR A 212 3.91 7.08 -1.90
C TYR A 212 2.73 7.51 -1.02
N MET A 213 2.67 8.80 -0.70
CA MET A 213 1.56 9.46 0.00
C MET A 213 1.29 10.83 -0.62
N VAL A 214 0.19 11.48 -0.21
CA VAL A 214 -0.11 12.87 -0.61
C VAL A 214 -0.19 13.76 0.62
N LEU A 215 0.46 14.92 0.56
CA LEU A 215 0.21 16.03 1.48
C LEU A 215 -0.80 16.97 0.83
N LEU A 216 -1.97 17.14 1.45
CA LEU A 216 -3.10 17.88 0.85
C LEU A 216 -3.22 19.31 1.34
N ALA A 217 -2.79 19.60 2.57
CA ALA A 217 -2.93 20.90 3.20
C ALA A 217 -1.94 21.08 4.34
N THR A 218 -1.81 22.32 4.80
CA THR A 218 -1.08 22.70 6.02
C THR A 218 -1.94 23.69 6.80
N ASP A 219 -1.73 23.77 8.13
CA ASP A 219 -2.24 24.87 8.94
C ASP A 219 -1.35 26.12 8.89
N GLY A 220 -0.23 26.05 8.16
CA GLY A 220 0.75 27.13 8.05
C GLY A 220 1.76 27.18 9.20
N ASP A 221 1.63 26.30 10.21
CA ASP A 221 2.55 26.20 11.34
C ASP A 221 3.38 24.92 11.23
N ASN A 222 2.98 23.85 11.92
CA ASN A 222 3.74 22.59 11.99
C ASN A 222 2.95 21.39 11.48
N MET A 223 1.66 21.54 11.18
CA MET A 223 0.84 20.41 10.80
C MET A 223 0.64 20.36 9.29
N VAL A 224 0.68 19.14 8.76
CA VAL A 224 0.28 18.83 7.39
C VAL A 224 -0.77 17.73 7.40
N TYR A 225 -1.73 17.82 6.48
CA TYR A 225 -2.70 16.77 6.28
C TYR A 225 -2.14 15.71 5.33
N VAL A 226 -1.96 14.50 5.84
CA VAL A 226 -1.48 13.34 5.11
C VAL A 226 -2.67 12.52 4.62
N SER A 227 -2.78 12.33 3.31
CA SER A 227 -3.63 11.31 2.71
C SER A 227 -2.79 10.08 2.36
N ASN A 228 -2.90 9.05 3.20
CA ASN A 228 -2.09 7.85 3.08
C ASN A 228 -2.90 6.70 2.44
N PRO A 229 -2.49 6.17 1.28
CA PRO A 229 -3.21 5.07 0.62
C PRO A 229 -3.12 3.73 1.39
N ASN A 230 -2.15 3.55 2.29
CA ASN A 230 -1.97 2.31 3.07
C ASN A 230 -2.39 2.46 4.55
N GLY A 231 -3.06 3.55 4.91
CA GLY A 231 -3.60 3.77 6.26
C GLY A 231 -5.10 3.54 6.31
N LEU A 232 -5.56 2.57 7.10
CA LEU A 232 -6.97 2.34 7.39
C LEU A 232 -7.49 3.36 8.41
N GLU A 233 -8.73 3.23 8.88
CA GLU A 233 -9.43 4.30 9.60
C GLU A 233 -8.80 4.66 10.95
N ASN A 234 -8.33 3.66 11.70
CA ASN A 234 -7.84 3.80 13.07
C ASN A 234 -6.56 2.99 13.29
N ASP A 235 -5.56 3.22 12.44
CA ASP A 235 -4.24 2.60 12.54
C ASP A 235 -3.12 3.65 12.59
N SER A 236 -1.89 3.20 12.79
CA SER A 236 -0.73 4.09 12.94
C SER A 236 -0.35 4.85 11.66
N LYS A 237 -0.99 4.53 10.53
CA LYS A 237 -0.75 5.02 9.18
C LYS A 237 -1.93 5.83 8.64
N SER A 238 -3.03 5.94 9.38
CA SER A 238 -4.27 6.57 8.95
C SER A 238 -4.09 7.95 8.33
N SER A 239 -4.96 8.32 7.39
CA SER A 239 -5.03 9.71 6.92
C SER A 239 -5.42 10.66 8.05
N GLY A 240 -4.85 11.86 8.08
CA GLY A 240 -5.15 12.88 9.08
C GLY A 240 -4.09 13.97 9.17
N TRP A 241 -4.21 14.83 10.16
CA TRP A 241 -3.20 15.83 10.48
C TRP A 241 -2.06 15.22 11.30
N TYR A 242 -0.83 15.49 10.87
CA TYR A 242 0.41 15.08 11.52
C TYR A 242 1.35 16.26 11.65
N ASP A 243 2.18 16.24 12.70
CA ASP A 243 3.35 17.12 12.72
C ASP A 243 4.25 16.76 11.54
N ILE A 244 4.68 17.77 10.78
CA ILE A 244 5.49 17.58 9.58
C ILE A 244 6.84 16.89 9.87
N ASP A 245 7.31 16.94 11.12
CA ASP A 245 8.52 16.26 11.56
C ASP A 245 8.33 14.72 11.62
N GLU A 246 7.09 14.22 11.57
CA GLU A 246 6.80 12.78 11.39
C GLU A 246 7.03 12.30 9.96
N ILE A 247 7.19 13.22 8.98
CA ILE A 247 7.27 12.91 7.55
C ILE A 247 8.64 13.29 6.99
N THR A 248 9.08 14.53 7.22
CA THR A 248 10.25 15.12 6.54
C THR A 248 11.56 14.34 6.69
N PRO A 249 11.89 13.71 7.85
CA PRO A 249 13.13 12.94 7.97
C PRO A 249 13.20 11.73 7.01
N TYR A 250 12.05 11.27 6.53
CA TYR A 250 11.92 10.05 5.73
C TYR A 250 11.68 10.32 4.24
N LEU A 251 11.62 11.59 3.82
CA LEU A 251 11.35 11.95 2.43
C LEU A 251 12.49 11.53 1.51
N ALA A 252 12.15 10.74 0.50
CA ALA A 252 13.04 10.35 -0.57
C ALA A 252 12.97 11.30 -1.76
N LYS A 253 11.75 11.76 -2.08
CA LYS A 253 11.45 12.68 -3.17
C LYS A 253 10.07 13.31 -3.01
N ALA A 254 9.89 14.49 -3.58
CA ALA A 254 8.63 15.22 -3.58
C ALA A 254 8.34 15.80 -4.97
N LEU A 255 7.08 15.70 -5.40
CA LEU A 255 6.56 16.29 -6.63
C LEU A 255 5.46 17.27 -6.26
N TYR A 256 5.63 18.51 -6.70
CA TYR A 256 4.78 19.63 -6.35
C TYR A 256 3.76 19.87 -7.46
N ILE A 257 2.47 19.85 -7.14
CA ILE A 257 1.45 20.18 -8.13
C ILE A 257 1.43 21.70 -8.35
N GLU A 258 1.56 22.12 -9.60
CA GLU A 258 1.59 23.54 -9.96
C GLU A 258 0.23 24.05 -10.44
N ASP A 259 -0.67 23.12 -10.75
CA ASP A 259 -1.97 23.44 -11.30
C ASP A 259 -3.00 23.81 -10.23
N TYR A 260 -3.82 24.79 -10.53
CA TYR A 260 -4.99 25.16 -9.73
C TYR A 260 -6.29 24.56 -10.27
N LYS A 261 -6.33 24.17 -11.56
CA LYS A 261 -7.55 23.73 -12.24
C LYS A 261 -7.54 22.25 -12.49
#